data_AF-A0A316TGW3-F1
#
_entry.id   AF-A0A316TGW3-F1
#
_cell.length_a   1.000
_cell.length_b   1.000
_cell.length_c   1.000
_cell.angle_alpha   90.00
_cell.angle_beta   90.00
_cell.angle_gamma   90.00
#
_symmetry.space_group_name_H-M   'P 1'
#
loop_
_entity.id
_entity.type
_entity.pdbx_description
1 polymer ?
#
loop_
_entity_poly.entity_id
_entity_poly.type
_entity_poly.pdbx_seq_one_letter_code
_entity_poly.pdbx_strand_id
1 'polypeptide(L)' 'MSDETTFSGTHEVAVEPPGAMETDYGLVLKWRRRGDLWEGLVTREVDGRVTTEWLPALVLNPLTTS' A
#
# COMPACT_ATOMS: atom_id res chain seq x y z
N MET A 1 -22.92 15.82 0.42
CA MET A 1 -22.15 14.72 -0.20
C MET A 1 -20.85 14.65 0.57
N SER A 2 -20.56 13.46 1.09
CA SER A 2 -19.60 13.15 2.15
C SER A 2 -18.22 13.75 1.92
N ASP A 3 -17.69 14.43 2.94
CA ASP A 3 -16.29 14.81 3.06
C ASP A 3 -15.43 13.56 2.94
N GLU A 4 -14.89 13.36 1.74
CA GLU A 4 -13.84 12.39 1.48
C GLU A 4 -12.63 12.84 2.29
N THR A 5 -12.50 12.30 3.50
CA THR A 5 -11.42 12.60 4.43
C THR A 5 -10.14 12.11 3.78
N THR A 6 -9.54 12.96 2.97
CA THR A 6 -8.36 12.65 2.18
C THR A 6 -7.21 12.58 3.17
N PHE A 7 -6.87 11.37 3.60
CA PHE A 7 -5.67 11.13 4.37
C PHE A 7 -4.46 11.42 3.45
N SER A 8 -3.77 12.54 3.68
CA SER A 8 -2.51 12.86 3.00
C SER A 8 -1.35 12.45 3.89
N GLY A 9 -0.77 11.30 3.61
CA GLY A 9 0.44 10.83 4.27
C GLY A 9 1.12 9.81 3.38
N THR A 10 2.43 9.97 3.21
CA THR A 10 3.27 8.95 2.60
C THR A 10 3.70 7.99 3.71
N HIS A 11 3.41 6.71 3.57
CA HIS A 11 3.78 5.70 4.56
C HIS A 11 4.56 4.57 3.90
N GLU A 12 5.74 4.28 4.46
CA GLU A 12 6.52 3.12 4.08
C GLU A 12 5.86 1.86 4.63
N VAL A 13 5.77 0.83 3.78
CA VAL A 13 5.14 -0.44 4.10
C VAL A 13 6.00 -1.59 3.61
N ALA A 14 6.08 -2.65 4.39
CA ALA A 14 6.36 -3.97 3.88
C ALA A 14 5.09 -4.50 3.20
N VAL A 15 5.25 -5.15 2.06
CA VAL A 15 4.18 -5.74 1.27
C VAL A 15 4.39 -7.26 1.25
N GLU A 16 3.37 -8.00 1.64
CA GLU A 16 3.40 -9.46 1.69
C GLU A 16 2.29 -10.05 0.79
N PRO A 17 2.51 -10.11 -0.54
CA PRO A 17 1.54 -10.70 -1.45
C PRO A 17 1.35 -12.20 -1.18
N PRO A 18 0.14 -12.76 -1.42
CA PRO A 18 -0.08 -14.19 -1.33
C PRO A 18 0.89 -14.96 -2.24
N GLY A 19 1.69 -15.85 -1.66
CA GLY A 19 2.65 -16.68 -2.40
C GLY A 19 4.00 -16.02 -2.67
N ALA A 20 4.27 -14.83 -2.13
CA ALA A 20 5.60 -14.24 -2.19
C ALA A 20 6.60 -15.05 -1.33
N MET A 21 7.80 -15.28 -1.87
CA MET A 21 8.90 -15.91 -1.13
C MET A 21 9.71 -14.90 -0.32
N GLU A 22 9.56 -13.61 -0.63
CA GLU A 22 10.31 -12.50 -0.02
C GLU A 22 9.37 -11.31 0.25
N THR A 23 9.70 -10.51 1.26
CA THR A 23 8.99 -9.28 1.61
C THR A 23 9.46 -8.16 0.69
N ASP A 24 8.52 -7.54 -0.04
CA ASP A 24 8.79 -6.36 -0.84
C ASP A 24 8.59 -5.10 0.01
N TYR A 25 9.33 -4.04 -0.31
CA TYR A 25 9.13 -2.73 0.30
C TYR A 25 8.42 -1.79 -0.67
N GLY A 26 7.48 -1.01 -0.15
CA GLY A 26 6.68 -0.10 -0.94
C GLY A 26 6.30 1.16 -0.18
N LEU A 27 5.74 2.09 -0.93
CA LEU A 27 5.30 3.39 -0.45
C LEU A 27 3.81 3.55 -0.74
N VAL A 28 3.01 3.74 0.30
CA VAL A 28 1.59 4.07 0.12
C VAL A 28 1.46 5.55 -0.21
N LEU A 29 0.91 5.84 -1.40
CA LEU A 29 0.69 7.18 -1.90
C LEU A 29 -0.72 7.71 -1.61
N LYS A 30 -1.70 6.81 -1.59
CA LYS A 30 -3.13 7.12 -1.40
C LYS A 30 -3.86 5.95 -0.77
N TRP A 31 -4.96 6.23 -0.09
CA TRP A 31 -5.91 5.22 0.38
C TRP A 31 -7.24 5.36 -0.36
N ARG A 32 -7.93 4.25 -0.60
CA ARG A 32 -9.31 4.24 -1.06
C ARG A 32 -10.10 3.12 -0.39
N ARG A 33 -11.42 3.26 -0.37
CA ARG A 33 -12.33 2.22 0.09
C ARG A 33 -13.00 1.54 -1.11
N ARG A 34 -12.99 0.20 -1.14
CA ARG A 34 -13.64 -0.63 -2.15
C ARG A 34 -14.56 -1.63 -1.45
N GLY A 35 -15.84 -1.27 -1.33
CA GLY A 35 -16.79 -2.01 -0.49
C GLY A 35 -16.37 -1.95 0.97
N ASP A 36 -16.15 -3.12 1.58
CA ASP A 36 -15.74 -3.25 2.98
C ASP A 36 -14.22 -3.29 3.18
N LEU A 37 -13.44 -3.22 2.08
CA LEU A 37 -11.98 -3.28 2.14
C LEU A 37 -11.35 -1.90 1.92
N TRP A 38 -10.28 -1.65 2.66
CA TRP A 38 -9.34 -0.56 2.37
C TRP A 38 -8.25 -1.04 1.43
N GLU A 39 -7.90 -0.21 0.45
CA GLU A 39 -6.78 -0.45 -0.47
C GLU A 39 -5.83 0.76 -0.42
N GLY A 40 -4.53 0.49 -0.42
CA GLY A 40 -3.47 1.48 -0.57
C GLY A 40 -2.95 1.50 -2.01
N LEU A 41 -2.73 2.67 -2.60
CA LEU A 41 -2.00 2.82 -3.86
C LEU A 41 -0.51 2.75 -3.53
N VAL A 42 0.08 1.59 -3.78
CA VAL A 42 1.47 1.29 -3.42
C VAL A 42 2.36 1.44 -4.64
N THR A 43 3.45 2.19 -4.49
CA THR A 43 4.56 2.20 -5.44
C THR A 43 5.69 1.33 -4.89
N ARG A 44 6.25 0.45 -5.72
CA ARG A 44 7.37 -0.44 -5.38
C ARG A 44 8.22 -0.78 -6.59
N GLU A 45 9.45 -1.21 -6.37
CA GLU A 45 10.32 -1.76 -7.42
C GLU A 45 10.18 -3.28 -7.44
N VAL A 46 9.85 -3.85 -8.60
CA VAL A 46 9.72 -5.30 -8.83
C VAL A 46 10.51 -5.62 -10.09
N ASP A 47 11.47 -6.54 -10.01
CA ASP A 47 12.34 -6.95 -11.12
C ASP A 47 13.01 -5.76 -11.85
N GLY A 48 13.49 -4.76 -11.09
CA GLY A 48 14.15 -3.57 -11.64
C GLY A 48 13.19 -2.57 -12.30
N ARG A 49 11.88 -2.75 -12.13
CA ARG A 49 10.85 -1.85 -12.67
C ARG A 49 9.99 -1.27 -11.55
N VAL A 50 9.82 0.05 -11.59
CA VAL A 50 8.85 0.72 -10.71
C VAL A 50 7.42 0.39 -11.18
N THR A 51 6.63 -0.14 -10.27
CA THR A 51 5.21 -0.43 -10.45
C THR A 51 4.39 0.37 -9.46
N THR A 52 3.13 0.64 -9.82
CA THR A 52 2.16 1.33 -8.96
C THR A 52 0.83 0.61 -9.06
N GLU A 53 0.31 0.11 -7.95
CA GLU A 53 -0.91 -0.70 -7.93
C GLU A 53 -1.72 -0.52 -6.64
N TRP A 54 -3.01 -0.86 -6.70
CA TRP A 54 -3.87 -0.85 -5.51
C TRP A 54 -3.80 -2.21 -4.82
N LEU A 55 -3.32 -2.23 -3.57
CA LEU A 55 -3.21 -3.43 -2.76
C LEU A 55 -4.13 -3.38 -1.54
N PRO A 56 -4.75 -4.51 -1.14
CA PRO A 56 -5.53 -4.57 0.09
C PRO A 56 -4.69 -4.17 1.31
N ALA A 57 -5.25 -3.39 2.22
CA ALA A 57 -4.57 -3.00 3.45
C ALA A 57 -4.13 -4.21 4.31
N LEU A 58 -4.80 -5.37 4.15
CA LEU A 58 -4.46 -6.61 4.85
C LEU A 58 -3.10 -7.20 4.47
N VAL A 59 -2.53 -6.82 3.31
CA VAL A 59 -1.20 -7.29 2.87
C VAL A 59 -0.11 -6.23 3.07
N LEU A 60 -0.43 -5.13 3.76
CA LEU A 60 0.47 -4.01 4.01
C LEU A 60 0.82 -3.95 5.49
N ASN A 61 2.10 -4.10 5.80
CA ASN A 61 2.63 -3.98 7.15
C ASN A 61 3.36 -2.63 7.28
N PRO A 62 2.88 -1.70 8.12
CA PRO A 62 3.57 -0.42 8.33
C PRO A 62 5.00 -0.66 8.82
N LEU A 63 5.98 -0.02 8.19
CA LEU A 63 7.32 0.04 8.74
C LEU A 63 7.31 1.12 9.83
N THR A 64 7.61 0.75 11.08
CA THR A 64 7.84 1.74 12.12
C THR A 64 9.13 2.49 11.81
N THR A 65 9.04 3.73 11.36
CA THR A 65 10.15 4.67 11.47
C THR A 65 10.32 5.01 12.95
N SER A 66 11.47 4.64 13.52
CA SER A 66 11.87 4.99 14.89
C SER A 66 11.97 6.49 15.10
#